data_AF-A0A1T2L7Y4-F1
#
_entry.id   AF-A0A1T2L7Y4-F1
#
_cell.length_a   1.000
_cell.length_b   1.000
_cell.length_c   1.000
_cell.angle_alpha   90.00
_cell.angle_beta   90.00
_cell.angle_gamma   90.00
#
_symmetry.space_group_name_H-M   'P 1'
#
loop_
_entity.id
_entity.type
_entity.pdbx_description
1 polymer ?
#
loop_
_entity_poly.entity_id
_entity_poly.type
_entity_poly.pdbx_seq_one_letter_code
_entity_poly.pdbx_strand_id
1 'polypeptide(L)' 'MDEMIGKKMMISGMAIEIISDAGDRWETRNITTKETVFFNKSVLQNAIKLGKAEEISESDDQ' A
#
# COMPACT_ATOMS: atom_id res chain seq x y z
N MET A 1 14.36 -3.03 -8.41
CA MET A 1 13.04 -3.62 -8.08
C MET A 1 12.58 -2.84 -6.86
N ASP A 2 11.45 -2.14 -6.93
CA ASP A 2 10.95 -1.35 -5.80
C ASP A 2 10.51 -2.31 -4.69
N GLU A 3 11.15 -2.23 -3.52
CA GLU A 3 10.94 -3.15 -2.38
C GLU A 3 9.49 -3.11 -1.84
N MET A 4 8.70 -2.13 -2.29
CA MET A 4 7.32 -1.95 -1.87
C MET A 4 6.33 -2.75 -2.73
N ILE A 5 6.69 -3.20 -3.93
CA ILE A 5 5.77 -3.95 -4.80
C ILE A 5 5.44 -5.30 -4.16
N GLY A 6 4.15 -5.65 -4.13
CA GLY A 6 3.60 -6.84 -3.48
C GLY A 6 3.29 -6.64 -1.99
N LYS A 7 3.71 -5.51 -1.38
CA LYS A 7 3.37 -5.22 0.00
C LYS A 7 1.92 -4.81 0.14
N LYS A 8 1.28 -5.34 1.20
CA LYS A 8 -0.07 -4.97 1.60
C LYS A 8 0.03 -3.99 2.77
N MET A 9 -0.76 -2.93 2.71
CA MET A 9 -0.70 -1.82 3.66
C MET A 9 -2.11 -1.49 4.15
N MET A 10 -2.22 -1.21 5.45
CA MET A 10 -3.41 -0.61 6.06
C MET A 10 -3.17 0.89 6.21
N ILE A 11 -4.03 1.72 5.59
CA ILE A 11 -3.95 3.18 5.67
C ILE A 11 -5.29 3.73 6.15
N SER A 12 -5.38 4.19 7.40
CA SER A 12 -6.62 4.76 7.95
C SER A 12 -7.86 3.86 7.71
N GLY A 13 -7.71 2.54 7.83
CA GLY A 13 -8.76 1.55 7.59
C GLY A 13 -8.92 1.07 6.14
N MET A 14 -8.17 1.63 5.19
CA MET A 14 -8.17 1.21 3.79
C MET A 14 -7.03 0.22 3.53
N ALA A 15 -7.38 -1.01 3.15
CA ALA A 15 -6.42 -2.05 2.81
C ALA A 15 -6.04 -1.93 1.34
N ILE A 16 -4.74 -1.76 1.06
CA ILE A 16 -4.23 -1.67 -0.30
C ILE A 16 -3.07 -2.64 -0.53
N GLU A 17 -2.87 -3.05 -1.76
CA GLU A 17 -1.69 -3.77 -2.22
C GLU A 17 -0.96 -2.93 -3.26
N ILE A 18 0.36 -2.80 -3.15
CA ILE A 18 1.17 -2.08 -4.15
C ILE A 18 1.44 -3.00 -5.32
N ILE A 19 0.94 -2.66 -6.50
CA ILE A 19 0.97 -3.54 -7.69
C ILE A 19 2.10 -3.16 -8.63
N SER A 20 2.37 -1.87 -8.82
CA SER A 20 3.40 -1.42 -9.76
C SER A 20 4.00 -0.06 -9.37
N ASP A 21 5.20 0.19 -9.88
CA ASP A 21 5.86 1.48 -9.83
C ASP A 21 5.43 2.31 -11.05
N ALA A 22 4.81 3.46 -10.80
CA ALA A 22 4.37 4.43 -11.80
C ALA A 22 5.14 5.77 -11.67
N GLY A 23 6.44 5.71 -11.40
CA GLY A 23 7.31 6.88 -11.28
C GLY A 23 7.20 7.53 -9.91
N ASP A 24 6.56 8.71 -9.83
CA ASP A 24 6.34 9.43 -8.56
C ASP A 24 5.20 8.83 -7.72
N ARG A 25 4.49 7.86 -8.29
CA ARG A 25 3.35 7.18 -7.68
C ARG A 25 3.54 5.68 -7.69
N TRP A 26 2.88 5.03 -6.74
CA TRP A 26 2.58 3.62 -6.82
C TRP A 26 1.16 3.43 -7.34
N GLU A 27 1.01 2.49 -8.28
CA GLU A 27 -0.29 1.90 -8.57
C GLU A 27 -0.61 0.89 -7.49
N THR A 28 -1.79 1.00 -6.90
CA THR A 28 -2.22 0.12 -5.82
C THR A 28 -3.60 -0.43 -6.12
N ARG A 29 -3.90 -1.61 -5.59
CA ARG A 29 -5.22 -2.22 -5.60
C ARG A 29 -5.84 -2.03 -4.22
N ASN A 30 -7.00 -1.38 -4.14
CA ASN A 30 -7.78 -1.44 -2.92
C ASN A 30 -8.31 -2.88 -2.76
N ILE A 31 -7.97 -3.53 -1.66
CA ILE A 31 -8.31 -4.95 -1.44
C ILE A 31 -9.80 -5.13 -1.20
N THR A 32 -10.47 -4.14 -0.58
CA THR A 32 -11.89 -4.17 -0.25
C THR A 32 -12.75 -3.85 -1.47
N THR A 33 -12.48 -2.76 -2.18
CA THR A 33 -13.30 -2.32 -3.32
C THR A 33 -12.87 -2.91 -4.66
N LYS A 34 -11.67 -3.52 -4.71
CA LYS A 34 -11.01 -4.02 -5.94
C LYS A 34 -10.65 -2.94 -6.97
N GLU A 35 -10.84 -1.67 -6.63
CA GLU A 35 -10.49 -0.55 -7.51
C GLU A 35 -8.98 -0.29 -7.54
N THR A 36 -8.50 0.29 -8.65
CA THR A 36 -7.12 0.80 -8.74
C THR A 36 -7.07 2.20 -8.12
N VAL A 37 -6.12 2.43 -7.22
CA VAL A 37 -5.87 3.73 -6.60
C VAL A 37 -4.38 4.07 -6.73
N PHE A 38 -4.07 5.31 -7.08
CA PHE A 38 -2.69 5.77 -7.21
C PHE A 38 -2.28 6.59 -5.99
N PHE A 39 -1.17 6.23 -5.36
CA PHE A 39 -0.61 6.95 -4.22
C PHE A 39 0.71 7.62 -4.58
N ASN A 40 0.88 8.90 -4.24
CA ASN A 40 2.19 9.55 -4.30
C ASN A 40 3.14 8.86 -3.31
N LYS A 41 4.33 8.46 -3.78
CA LYS A 41 5.30 7.71 -2.95
C LYS A 41 5.68 8.47 -1.69
N SER A 42 5.96 9.76 -1.83
CA SER A 42 6.32 10.64 -0.71
C SER A 42 5.22 10.73 0.35
N VAL A 43 3.95 10.75 -0.06
CA VAL A 43 2.81 10.79 0.86
C VAL A 43 2.68 9.47 1.61
N LEU A 44 2.75 8.33 0.92
CA LEU A 44 2.63 7.02 1.55
C LEU A 44 3.81 6.75 2.50
N GLN A 45 5.04 7.05 2.08
CA GLN A 45 6.23 6.91 2.93
C GLN A 45 6.16 7.80 4.18
N ASN A 46 5.64 9.02 4.06
CA ASN A 46 5.43 9.88 5.22
C ASN A 46 4.33 9.33 6.13
N ALA A 47 3.25 8.78 5.58
CA ALA A 47 2.20 8.12 6.37
C ALA A 47 2.77 6.95 7.18
N ILE A 48 3.67 6.15 6.60
CA ILE A 48 4.37 5.05 7.29
C ILE A 48 5.20 5.59 8.45
N LYS A 49 6.05 6.61 8.19
CA LYS A 49 6.90 7.23 9.23
C LYS A 49 6.10 7.83 10.39
N LEU A 50 4.88 8.30 10.12
CA LEU A 50 3.98 8.87 11.11
C LEU A 50 3.07 7.84 11.79
N GLY A 51 3.23 6.54 11.48
CA GLY A 51 2.38 5.47 12.03
C GLY A 51 0.93 5.52 11.56
N LYS A 52 0.65 6.19 10.44
CA LYS A 52 -0.69 6.29 9.83
C LYS A 52 -0.94 5.22 8.76
N ALA A 53 0.14 4.56 8.33
CA ALA A 53 0.13 3.44 7.43
C ALA A 53 1.05 2.35 7.98
N GLU A 54 0.60 1.11 7.95
CA GLU A 54 1.35 -0.04 8.44
C GLU A 54 1.29 -1.18 7.44
N GLU A 55 2.37 -1.93 7.31
CA GLU A 55 2.40 -3.16 6.50
C GLU A 55 1.57 -4.22 7.22
N ILE A 56 0.64 -4.83 6.49
CA ILE A 56 -0.15 -5.95 7.00
C ILE A 56 0.40 -7.23 6.38
N SER A 57 0.87 -8.15 7.22
CA SER A 57 1.13 -9.52 6.79
C SER A 57 -0.19 -10.25 6.69
N GLU A 58 -0.37 -11.04 5.63
CA GLU A 58 -1.35 -12.14 5.67
C GLU A 58 -0.80 -13.18 6.64
N SER A 59 -0.99 -12.92 7.93
CA SER A 59 -0.71 -13.90 8.96
C SER A 59 -1.86 -14.91 8.94
N ASP A 60 -1.67 -15.94 8.12
CA ASP A 60 -2.17 -17.31 8.25
C ASP A 60 -3.45 -17.49 9.08
N ASP A 61 -4.62 -17.45 8.43
CA ASP A 61 -5.72 -18.33 8.83
C ASP A 61 -5.32 -19.76 8.38
N GLN A 62 -4.59 -20.49 9.23
CA GLN A 62 -4.51 -21.96 9.18
C GLN A 62 -5.71 -22.59 9.88
#